data_AF-E8PMB5-F1
#
_entry.id   AF-E8PMB5-F1
#
_cell.length_a   1.000
_cell.length_b   1.000
_cell.length_c   1.000
_cell.angle_alpha   90.00
_cell.angle_beta   90.00
_cell.angle_gamma   90.00
#
_symmetry.space_group_name_H-M   'P 1'
#
loop_
_entity.id
_entity.type
_entity.pdbx_description
1 polymer ?
#
loop_
_entity_poly.entity_id
_entity_poly.type
_entity_poly.pdbx_seq_one_letter_code
_entity_poly.pdbx_strand_id
1 'polypeptide(L)'
;MMRLLVLVPFLALALAQVPVGVNLPEGTSLSLSAEEVLFDLTQSAYPPPSFPYAYAPTLPQGPLTLRLFTNLEGGFAVEVEATPLLAEGGAEIPPGQVEYRLNGGPWIPLGPKVVLLTGSGPTPGYQSYVLEFRLVLTGREVPGVYRGSLLFTLSRL
;
A
#
# COMPACT_ATOMS: atom_id res chain seq x y z
N MET A 1 -16.53 85.87 16.19
CA MET A 1 -16.04 85.30 14.91
C MET A 1 -14.62 84.79 15.14
N MET A 2 -14.41 83.47 15.07
CA MET A 2 -13.29 82.78 14.41
C MET A 2 -13.32 81.31 14.88
N ARG A 3 -13.88 80.42 14.04
CA ARG A 3 -13.86 78.96 14.25
C ARG A 3 -12.47 78.46 13.88
N LEU A 4 -11.71 77.96 14.85
CA LEU A 4 -10.45 77.28 14.59
C LEU A 4 -10.77 75.81 14.27
N LEU A 5 -10.55 75.43 13.01
CA LEU A 5 -10.73 74.07 12.52
C LEU A 5 -9.51 73.23 12.97
N VAL A 6 -9.69 72.34 13.95
CA VAL A 6 -8.65 71.39 14.37
C VAL A 6 -8.73 70.18 13.44
N LEU A 7 -7.79 70.10 12.49
CA LEU A 7 -7.58 68.90 11.68
C LEU A 7 -6.78 67.89 12.52
N VAL A 8 -7.42 66.81 12.96
CA VAL A 8 -6.73 65.68 13.59
C VAL A 8 -6.25 64.75 12.47
N PRO A 9 -4.93 64.54 12.28
CA PRO A 9 -4.47 63.54 11.33
C PRO A 9 -4.70 62.15 11.93
N PHE A 10 -5.65 61.40 11.35
CA PHE A 10 -5.77 59.96 11.57
C PHE A 10 -4.53 59.29 10.97
N LEU A 11 -3.55 58.97 11.79
CA LEU A 11 -2.46 58.07 11.42
C LEU A 11 -3.02 56.65 11.33
N ALA A 12 -3.38 56.23 10.11
CA ALA A 12 -3.68 54.85 9.80
C ALA A 12 -2.38 54.02 9.87
N LEU A 13 -2.19 53.28 10.95
CA LEU A 13 -1.15 52.26 11.04
C LEU A 13 -1.54 51.10 10.14
N ALA A 14 -1.04 51.10 8.91
CA ALA A 14 -1.10 49.92 8.04
C ALA A 14 -0.25 48.82 8.67
N LEU A 15 -0.89 47.77 9.20
CA LEU A 15 -0.20 46.56 9.61
C LEU A 15 0.32 45.87 8.35
N ALA A 16 1.60 46.04 8.05
CA ALA A 16 2.27 45.28 7.00
C ALA A 16 2.31 43.80 7.43
N GLN A 17 1.36 43.01 6.92
CA GLN A 17 1.40 41.56 7.07
C GLN A 17 2.45 41.04 6.10
N VAL A 18 3.51 40.42 6.61
CA VAL A 18 4.48 39.69 5.79
C VAL A 18 3.91 38.30 5.54
N PRO A 19 3.49 37.94 4.31
CA PRO A 19 3.06 36.59 4.02
C PRO A 19 4.28 35.67 4.10
N VAL A 20 4.29 34.75 5.06
CA VAL A 20 5.26 33.65 5.09
C VAL A 20 4.73 32.56 4.17
N GLY A 21 5.31 32.46 2.97
CA GLY A 21 5.06 31.34 2.06
C GLY A 21 5.93 30.15 2.46
N VAL A 22 5.31 29.02 2.79
CA VAL A 22 6.01 27.74 2.96
C VAL A 22 5.79 26.93 1.70
N ASN A 23 6.87 26.58 0.98
CA ASN A 23 6.80 25.62 -0.12
C ASN A 23 7.04 24.22 0.47
N LEU A 24 5.97 23.46 0.64
CA LEU A 24 6.06 22.04 0.99
C LEU A 24 6.19 21.26 -0.32
N PRO A 25 7.30 20.54 -0.57
CA PRO A 25 7.41 19.71 -1.75
C PRO A 25 6.34 18.60 -1.74
N GLU A 26 5.74 18.33 -2.89
CA GLU A 26 4.92 17.13 -3.09
C GLU A 26 5.78 15.90 -2.81
N GLY A 27 5.22 14.95 -2.06
CA GLY A 27 5.94 13.80 -1.55
C GLY A 27 4.99 12.66 -1.24
N THR A 28 5.45 11.47 -1.59
CA THR A 28 4.76 10.23 -1.27
C THR A 28 5.74 9.26 -0.61
N SER A 29 5.22 8.39 0.24
CA SER A 29 6.01 7.37 0.92
C SER A 29 5.18 6.10 1.02
N LEU A 30 5.75 5.00 0.54
CA LEU A 30 5.20 3.67 0.64
C LEU A 30 6.28 2.78 1.28
N SER A 31 5.90 2.02 2.29
CA SER A 31 6.80 1.05 2.92
C SER A 31 6.04 -0.21 3.32
N LEU A 32 6.69 -1.36 3.20
CA LEU A 32 6.16 -2.64 3.65
C LEU A 32 7.05 -3.24 4.73
N SER A 33 6.46 -4.07 5.59
CA SER A 33 7.22 -4.81 6.60
C SER A 33 8.00 -6.01 6.05
N ALA A 34 7.70 -6.46 4.81
CA ALA A 34 8.51 -7.39 4.04
C ALA A 34 8.22 -7.26 2.54
N GLU A 35 9.17 -7.68 1.71
CA GLU A 35 9.13 -7.53 0.24
C GLU A 35 9.11 -8.89 -0.49
N GLU A 36 9.30 -9.99 0.23
CA GLU A 36 9.27 -11.36 -0.28
C GLU A 36 8.09 -12.12 0.36
N VAL A 37 7.46 -12.99 -0.44
CA VAL A 37 6.51 -13.98 0.05
C VAL A 37 7.00 -15.37 -0.35
N LEU A 38 7.12 -16.25 0.64
CA LEU A 38 7.59 -17.62 0.48
C LEU A 38 6.54 -18.60 1.00
N PHE A 39 6.25 -19.61 0.20
CA PHE A 39 5.40 -20.74 0.56
C PHE A 39 6.23 -22.02 0.56
N ASP A 40 6.56 -22.52 1.75
CA ASP A 40 7.22 -23.82 1.91
C ASP A 40 6.15 -24.91 2.11
N LEU A 41 5.79 -25.58 1.02
CA LEU A 41 4.83 -26.68 1.06
C LEU A 41 5.44 -27.96 1.66
N THR A 42 6.77 -28.04 1.83
CA THR A 42 7.44 -29.18 2.48
C THR A 42 7.34 -29.11 4.00
N GLN A 43 7.20 -27.91 4.56
CA GLN A 43 6.91 -27.67 5.98
C GLN A 43 5.41 -27.64 6.29
N SER A 44 4.56 -27.73 5.27
CA SER A 44 3.11 -27.75 5.39
C SER A 44 2.57 -29.19 5.34
N ALA A 45 1.32 -29.40 5.76
CA ALA A 45 0.67 -30.71 5.69
C ALA A 45 0.36 -31.10 4.23
N TYR A 46 1.32 -31.66 3.50
CA TYR A 46 1.18 -31.97 2.08
C TYR A 46 1.03 -33.48 1.81
N PRO A 47 0.08 -33.93 0.97
CA PRO A 47 -0.99 -33.13 0.36
C PRO A 47 -2.05 -32.70 1.39
N PRO A 48 -2.78 -31.58 1.14
CA PRO A 48 -3.90 -31.17 1.99
C PRO A 48 -5.05 -32.19 1.97
N PRO A 49 -5.95 -32.17 2.96
CA PRO A 49 -7.06 -33.13 3.07
C PRO A 49 -8.11 -33.01 1.96
N SER A 50 -8.19 -31.84 1.30
CA SER A 50 -9.12 -31.57 0.21
C SER A 50 -8.53 -30.51 -0.71
N PHE A 51 -9.04 -30.40 -1.94
CA PHE A 51 -8.78 -29.27 -2.82
C PHE A 51 -10.11 -28.56 -3.17
N PRO A 52 -10.12 -27.22 -3.27
CA PRO A 52 -8.99 -26.32 -3.03
C PRO A 52 -8.62 -26.21 -1.55
N TYR A 53 -7.36 -25.87 -1.26
CA TYR A 53 -6.89 -25.62 0.10
C TYR A 53 -5.96 -24.42 0.13
N ALA A 54 -6.08 -23.58 1.16
CA ALA A 54 -5.28 -22.37 1.28
C ALA A 54 -4.19 -22.53 2.36
N TYR A 55 -2.95 -22.23 1.99
CA TYR A 55 -1.81 -22.14 2.90
C TYR A 55 -1.43 -20.68 3.15
N ALA A 56 -1.18 -20.35 4.41
CA ALA A 56 -0.52 -19.11 4.76
C ALA A 56 0.96 -19.16 4.30
N PRO A 57 1.58 -18.00 4.03
CA PRO A 57 3.00 -17.95 3.72
C PRO A 57 3.83 -18.43 4.92
N THR A 58 4.94 -19.10 4.62
CA THR A 58 5.96 -19.46 5.60
C THR A 58 6.80 -18.23 5.97
N LEU A 59 7.01 -17.33 5.00
CA LEU A 59 7.58 -16.00 5.22
C LEU A 59 6.83 -14.94 4.41
N PRO A 60 6.55 -13.76 4.99
CA PRO A 60 6.70 -13.43 6.41
C PRO A 60 5.74 -14.26 7.29
N GLN A 61 6.09 -14.43 8.57
CA GLN A 61 5.17 -15.05 9.53
C GLN A 61 4.11 -14.02 9.94
N GLY A 62 2.88 -14.22 9.47
CA GLY A 62 1.75 -13.34 9.76
C GLY A 62 1.54 -12.24 8.72
N PRO A 63 0.64 -11.27 9.01
CA PRO A 63 0.29 -10.21 8.08
C PRO A 63 1.45 -9.24 7.83
N LEU A 64 1.50 -8.71 6.62
CA LEU A 64 2.30 -7.55 6.26
C LEU A 64 1.64 -6.26 6.74
N THR A 65 2.45 -5.30 7.15
CA THR A 65 2.01 -3.92 7.36
C THR A 65 2.43 -3.07 6.18
N LEU A 66 1.47 -2.52 5.46
CA LEU A 66 1.66 -1.52 4.42
C LEU A 66 1.46 -0.13 5.04
N ARG A 67 2.48 0.72 5.02
CA ARG A 67 2.38 2.11 5.46
C ARG A 67 2.45 3.05 4.28
N LEU A 68 1.52 4.00 4.26
CA LEU A 68 1.33 4.94 3.17
C LEU A 68 1.25 6.37 3.72
N PHE A 69 1.93 7.28 3.05
CA PHE A 69 1.75 8.72 3.19
C PHE A 69 1.73 9.37 1.81
N THR A 70 0.85 10.35 1.64
CA THR A 70 0.83 11.24 0.47
C THR A 70 0.32 12.61 0.90
N ASN A 71 0.93 13.67 0.36
CA ASN A 71 0.43 15.04 0.44
C ASN A 71 -0.11 15.55 -0.91
N LEU A 72 -0.31 14.65 -1.89
CA LEU A 72 -0.85 14.99 -3.20
C LEU A 72 -2.30 15.48 -3.06
N GLU A 73 -2.67 16.55 -3.75
CA GLU A 73 -4.05 17.07 -3.76
C GLU A 73 -5.01 16.23 -4.64
N GLY A 74 -4.47 15.38 -5.53
CA GLY A 74 -5.22 14.54 -6.46
C GLY A 74 -5.56 13.14 -5.95
N GLY A 75 -6.07 12.30 -6.85
CA GLY A 75 -6.26 10.87 -6.57
C GLY A 75 -4.94 10.12 -6.50
N PHE A 76 -4.93 8.98 -5.81
CA PHE A 76 -3.80 8.05 -5.80
C PHE A 76 -4.27 6.61 -5.83
N ALA A 77 -3.41 5.72 -6.31
CA ALA A 77 -3.59 4.28 -6.27
C ALA A 77 -2.32 3.60 -5.75
N VAL A 78 -2.51 2.54 -4.96
CA VAL A 78 -1.45 1.58 -4.67
C VAL A 78 -1.73 0.34 -5.51
N GLU A 79 -0.77 -0.01 -6.34
CA GLU A 79 -0.79 -1.19 -7.18
C GLU A 79 0.22 -2.21 -6.66
N VAL A 80 -0.08 -3.49 -6.86
CA VAL A 80 0.87 -4.57 -6.66
C VAL A 80 0.98 -5.37 -7.95
N GLU A 81 2.22 -5.62 -8.35
CA GLU A 81 2.58 -6.52 -9.43
C GLU A 81 3.26 -7.75 -8.84
N ALA A 82 2.85 -8.92 -9.31
CA ALA A 82 3.31 -10.19 -8.77
C ALA A 82 3.90 -11.05 -9.89
N THR A 83 5.09 -11.58 -9.64
CA THR A 83 5.67 -12.62 -10.48
C THR A 83 5.11 -13.99 -10.10
N PRO A 84 5.09 -14.96 -11.03
CA PRO A 84 4.77 -16.34 -10.67
C PRO A 84 5.67 -16.84 -9.55
N LEU A 85 5.12 -17.69 -8.68
CA LEU A 85 5.94 -18.33 -7.66
C LEU A 85 6.76 -19.45 -8.31
N LEU A 86 8.07 -19.44 -8.09
CA LEU A 86 8.98 -20.41 -8.67
C LEU A 86 9.55 -21.32 -7.58
N ALA A 87 9.59 -22.62 -7.85
CA ALA A 87 10.33 -23.60 -7.06
C ALA A 87 11.68 -23.95 -7.69
N GLU A 88 12.63 -24.43 -6.88
CA GLU A 88 13.98 -24.80 -7.35
C GLU A 88 13.97 -25.85 -8.48
N GLY A 89 12.95 -26.72 -8.51
CA GLY A 89 12.76 -27.72 -9.58
C GLY A 89 12.13 -27.19 -10.87
N GLY A 90 11.91 -25.87 -10.99
CA GLY A 90 11.28 -25.24 -12.15
C GLY A 90 9.75 -25.32 -12.20
N ALA A 91 9.12 -25.86 -11.15
CA ALA A 91 7.67 -25.80 -11.01
C ALA A 91 7.24 -24.36 -10.75
N GLU A 92 6.19 -23.93 -11.43
CA GLU A 92 5.66 -22.57 -11.35
C GLU A 92 4.21 -22.60 -10.86
N ILE A 93 3.87 -21.65 -9.99
CA ILE A 93 2.49 -21.37 -9.61
C ILE A 93 2.14 -19.96 -10.09
N PRO A 94 1.09 -19.82 -10.92
CA PRO A 94 0.69 -18.51 -11.44
C PRO A 94 0.23 -17.57 -10.32
N PRO A 95 0.43 -16.24 -10.47
CA PRO A 95 0.03 -15.26 -9.46
C PRO A 95 -1.46 -15.30 -9.09
N GLY A 96 -2.32 -15.75 -10.01
CA GLY A 96 -3.76 -15.89 -9.76
C GLY A 96 -4.14 -16.92 -8.70
N GLN A 97 -3.21 -17.81 -8.31
CA GLN A 97 -3.40 -18.75 -7.19
C GLN A 97 -2.96 -18.16 -5.85
N VAL A 98 -2.26 -17.03 -5.85
CA VAL A 98 -2.04 -16.24 -4.65
C VAL A 98 -3.24 -15.33 -4.48
N GLU A 99 -3.82 -15.34 -3.29
CA GLU A 99 -4.87 -14.40 -2.91
C GLU A 99 -4.33 -13.46 -1.84
N TYR A 100 -4.84 -12.23 -1.86
CA TYR A 100 -4.57 -11.24 -0.83
C TYR A 100 -5.87 -10.75 -0.19
N ARG A 101 -5.78 -10.16 1.00
CA ARG A 101 -6.86 -9.34 1.56
C ARG A 101 -6.27 -8.15 2.32
N LEU A 102 -7.04 -7.06 2.32
CA LEU A 102 -6.68 -5.83 3.03
C LEU A 102 -7.59 -5.65 4.25
N ASN A 103 -7.01 -5.37 5.41
CA ASN A 103 -7.72 -5.07 6.67
C ASN A 103 -8.83 -6.08 7.03
N GLY A 104 -8.58 -7.38 6.79
CA GLY A 104 -9.55 -8.45 7.07
C GLY A 104 -10.75 -8.50 6.11
N GLY A 105 -10.68 -7.80 4.98
CA GLY A 105 -11.67 -7.84 3.90
C GLY A 105 -11.74 -9.20 3.16
N PRO A 106 -12.46 -9.25 2.02
CA PRO A 106 -12.55 -10.47 1.23
C PRO A 106 -11.18 -10.87 0.66
N TRP A 107 -10.99 -12.17 0.45
CA TRP A 107 -9.85 -12.69 -0.31
C TRP A 107 -10.06 -12.43 -1.80
N ILE A 108 -9.03 -11.85 -2.43
CA ILE A 108 -9.04 -11.45 -3.83
C ILE A 108 -7.83 -12.09 -4.51
N PRO A 109 -8.00 -12.73 -5.69
CA PRO A 109 -6.87 -13.20 -6.49
C PRO A 109 -5.92 -12.05 -6.85
N LEU A 110 -4.63 -12.25 -6.60
CA LEU A 110 -3.60 -11.23 -6.81
C LEU A 110 -3.39 -10.95 -8.30
N GLY A 111 -3.52 -11.96 -9.17
CA GLY A 111 -3.26 -11.84 -10.60
C GLY A 111 -1.84 -11.30 -10.90
N PRO A 112 -1.52 -10.97 -12.17
CA PRO A 112 -0.22 -10.39 -12.50
C PRO A 112 -0.08 -8.93 -12.01
N LYS A 113 -1.20 -8.20 -11.93
CA LYS A 113 -1.27 -6.81 -11.45
C LYS A 113 -2.66 -6.50 -10.91
N VAL A 114 -2.75 -5.89 -9.73
CA VAL A 114 -4.01 -5.40 -9.13
C VAL A 114 -3.84 -4.08 -8.42
N VAL A 115 -4.93 -3.31 -8.34
CA VAL A 115 -5.04 -2.11 -7.50
C VAL A 115 -5.47 -2.56 -6.09
N LEU A 116 -4.61 -2.36 -5.10
CA LEU A 116 -4.86 -2.72 -3.70
C LEU A 116 -5.78 -1.74 -2.99
N LEU A 117 -5.55 -0.45 -3.21
CA LEU A 117 -6.36 0.62 -2.64
C LEU A 117 -6.25 1.87 -3.49
N THR A 118 -7.29 2.69 -3.43
CA THR A 118 -7.32 4.04 -4.00
C THR A 118 -7.69 5.04 -2.92
N GLY A 119 -7.32 6.30 -3.14
CA GLY A 119 -7.73 7.40 -2.28
C GLY A 119 -7.69 8.73 -3.00
N SER A 120 -8.13 9.77 -2.30
CA SER A 120 -8.25 11.12 -2.82
C SER A 120 -7.67 12.13 -1.84
N GLY A 121 -6.83 13.03 -2.35
CA GLY A 121 -6.21 14.10 -1.58
C GLY A 121 -5.16 13.60 -0.58
N PRO A 122 -4.67 14.51 0.27
CA PRO A 122 -3.65 14.20 1.26
C PRO A 122 -4.14 13.23 2.32
N THR A 123 -3.28 12.31 2.73
CA THR A 123 -3.50 11.51 3.94
C THR A 123 -3.28 12.38 5.19
N PRO A 124 -4.01 12.17 6.30
CA PRO A 124 -3.84 12.94 7.54
C PRO A 124 -2.51 12.66 8.29
N GLY A 125 -1.68 11.77 7.73
CA GLY A 125 -0.44 11.24 8.29
C GLY A 125 -0.19 9.85 7.71
N TYR A 126 0.81 9.14 8.24
CA TYR A 126 1.05 7.75 7.84
C TYR A 126 -0.15 6.86 8.16
N GLN A 127 -0.80 6.36 7.12
CA GLN A 127 -1.83 5.34 7.22
C GLN A 127 -1.17 3.96 7.25
N SER A 128 -1.76 3.04 8.00
CA SER A 128 -1.28 1.65 8.11
C SER A 128 -2.40 0.70 7.71
N TYR A 129 -2.06 -0.28 6.87
CA TYR A 129 -2.97 -1.31 6.39
C TYR A 129 -2.38 -2.69 6.68
N VAL A 130 -3.24 -3.61 7.09
CA VAL A 130 -2.91 -5.02 7.29
C VAL A 130 -3.14 -5.74 5.97
N LEU A 131 -2.08 -6.30 5.41
CA LEU A 131 -2.09 -7.03 4.15
C LEU A 131 -1.75 -8.50 4.42
N GLU A 132 -2.65 -9.39 4.05
CA GLU A 132 -2.46 -10.83 4.23
C GLU A 132 -2.42 -11.53 2.87
N PHE A 133 -1.62 -12.58 2.77
CA PHE A 133 -1.52 -13.43 1.59
C PHE A 133 -1.85 -14.87 1.93
N ARG A 134 -2.33 -15.62 0.95
CA ARG A 134 -2.44 -17.08 1.01
C ARG A 134 -2.27 -17.68 -0.37
N LEU A 135 -1.72 -18.89 -0.43
CA LEU A 135 -1.61 -19.68 -1.65
C LEU A 135 -2.74 -20.70 -1.69
N VAL A 136 -3.55 -20.67 -2.75
CA VAL A 136 -4.63 -21.62 -2.99
C VAL A 136 -4.12 -22.75 -3.89
N LEU A 137 -3.99 -23.95 -3.33
CA LEU A 137 -3.67 -25.15 -4.07
C LEU A 137 -4.92 -25.74 -4.74
N THR A 138 -4.76 -26.19 -5.98
CA THR A 138 -5.83 -26.76 -6.81
C THR A 138 -5.69 -28.26 -7.03
N GLY A 139 -4.58 -28.86 -6.57
CA GLY A 139 -4.27 -30.29 -6.70
C GLY A 139 -3.37 -30.62 -7.87
N ARG A 140 -2.85 -29.60 -8.58
CA ARG A 140 -1.90 -29.74 -9.69
C ARG A 140 -0.47 -29.41 -9.28
N GLU A 141 -0.31 -28.77 -8.13
CA GLU A 141 0.96 -28.33 -7.61
C GLU A 141 1.75 -29.55 -7.09
N VAL A 142 3.06 -29.40 -6.96
CA VAL A 142 3.95 -30.40 -6.37
C VAL A 142 4.46 -29.86 -5.03
N PRO A 143 4.87 -30.70 -4.07
CA PRO A 143 5.50 -30.19 -2.86
C PRO A 143 6.81 -29.50 -3.22
N GLY A 144 7.11 -28.37 -2.57
CA GLY A 144 8.31 -27.60 -2.82
C GLY A 144 8.32 -26.26 -2.08
N VAL A 145 9.44 -25.55 -2.19
CA VAL A 145 9.60 -24.19 -1.70
C VAL A 145 9.36 -23.23 -2.86
N TYR A 146 8.30 -22.44 -2.77
CA TYR A 146 7.87 -21.51 -3.79
C TYR A 146 8.16 -20.08 -3.36
N ARG A 147 8.88 -19.33 -4.19
CA ARG A 147 9.27 -17.94 -3.92
C ARG A 147 8.74 -17.03 -5.02
N GLY A 148 8.24 -15.86 -4.62
CA GLY A 148 7.86 -14.81 -5.56
C GLY A 148 8.23 -13.44 -5.03
N SER A 149 8.33 -12.49 -5.95
CA SER A 149 8.52 -11.08 -5.64
C SER A 149 7.22 -10.31 -5.82
N LEU A 150 7.03 -9.31 -4.95
CA LEU A 150 5.94 -8.37 -5.04
C LEU A 150 6.52 -6.98 -5.27
N LEU A 151 6.10 -6.31 -6.34
CA LEU A 151 6.45 -4.92 -6.61
C LEU A 151 5.25 -4.04 -6.29
N PHE A 152 5.40 -3.17 -5.30
CA PHE A 152 4.37 -2.22 -4.91
C PHE A 152 4.67 -0.83 -5.47
N THR A 153 3.68 -0.24 -6.12
CA THR A 153 3.80 1.09 -6.73
C THR A 153 2.72 2.00 -6.18
N LEU A 154 3.12 3.20 -5.76
CA LEU A 154 2.20 4.28 -5.42
C LEU A 154 2.19 5.30 -6.55
N SER A 155 1.05 5.45 -7.22
CA SER A 155 0.88 6.33 -8.37
C SER A 155 -0.16 7.41 -8.09
N ARG A 156 0.03 8.57 -8.75
CA ARG A 156 -0.98 9.62 -8.85
C ARG A 156 -2.00 9.25 -9.93
N LEU A 157 -3.27 9.49 -9.66
CA LEU A 157 -4.39 9.34 -10.61
C LEU A 157 -4.74 10.66 -11.30
#